data_AF-A0A2V5SS56-F1
#
_entry.id   AF-A0A2V5SS56-F1
#
_cell.length_a   1.000
_cell.length_b   1.000
_cell.length_c   1.000
_cell.angle_alpha   90.00
_cell.angle_beta   90.00
_cell.angle_gamma   90.00
#
_symmetry.space_group_name_H-M   'P 1'
#
loop_
_entity.id
_entity.type
_entity.pdbx_description
1 polymer ?
#
loop_
_entity_poly.entity_id
_entity_poly.type
_entity_poly.pdbx_seq_one_letter_code
_entity_poly.pdbx_strand_id
1 'polypeptide(L)'
;KWKMPAVELVLTNLHAGGKFGQGAYKYSGGLHGVGAKCVNALSDWFKVEVTREGKVYHMAFERGKTTQKLAIIGEVKNKKNTGTLVTFLPDPTIFTITTEFKFERLATRLRELA
;
A
#
# COMPACT_ATOMS: atom_id res chain seq x y z
N LYS A 1 -0.83 -5.16 -21.34
CA LYS A 1 -2.23 -5.48 -20.94
C LYS A 1 -2.83 -4.38 -20.07
N TRP A 2 -2.14 -3.93 -19.02
CA TRP A 2 -2.61 -2.83 -18.19
C TRP A 2 -1.97 -1.51 -18.63
N LYS A 3 -2.78 -0.46 -18.84
CA LYS A 3 -2.35 0.89 -19.21
C LYS A 3 -2.41 1.85 -18.00
N MET A 4 -1.95 1.37 -16.84
CA MET A 4 -1.92 2.11 -15.58
C MET A 4 -0.61 1.85 -14.83
N PRO A 5 -0.18 2.75 -13.94
CA PRO A 5 1.00 2.54 -13.11
C PRO A 5 0.90 1.26 -12.28
N ALA A 6 2.04 0.62 -12.02
CA ALA A 6 2.07 -0.63 -11.24
C ALA A 6 1.50 -0.47 -9.82
N VAL A 7 1.71 0.69 -9.19
CA VAL A 7 1.15 1.02 -7.87
C VAL A 7 -0.38 1.09 -7.89
N GLU A 8 -0.97 1.62 -8.96
CA GLU A 8 -2.42 1.62 -9.14
C GLU A 8 -2.93 0.19 -9.28
N LEU A 9 -2.33 -0.58 -10.19
CA LEU A 9 -2.72 -1.96 -10.46
C LEU A 9 -2.78 -2.84 -9.21
N VAL A 10 -1.76 -2.79 -8.34
CA VAL A 10 -1.72 -3.61 -7.11
C VAL A 10 -2.70 -3.15 -6.02
N LEU A 11 -3.15 -1.89 -6.09
CA LEU A 11 -4.10 -1.33 -5.12
C LEU A 11 -5.55 -1.40 -5.60
N THR A 12 -5.80 -1.58 -6.90
CA THR A 12 -7.16 -1.59 -7.48
C THR A 12 -7.60 -2.95 -8.02
N ASN A 13 -6.69 -3.86 -8.37
CA ASN A 13 -7.04 -5.14 -9.00
C ASN A 13 -6.76 -6.36 -8.10
N LEU A 14 -7.66 -7.34 -8.14
CA LEU A 14 -7.46 -8.62 -7.45
C LEU A 14 -6.41 -9.46 -8.17
N HIS A 15 -5.68 -10.26 -7.41
CA HIS A 15 -4.65 -11.17 -7.92
C HIS A 15 -3.57 -10.44 -8.72
N ALA A 16 -3.30 -9.19 -8.36
CA ALA A 16 -2.24 -8.38 -8.95
C ALA A 16 -1.09 -8.26 -7.94
N GLY A 17 0.11 -8.66 -8.35
CA GLY A 17 1.29 -8.60 -7.48
C GLY A 17 2.51 -9.31 -8.10
N GLY A 18 3.68 -9.06 -7.52
CA GLY A 18 4.94 -9.67 -7.96
C GLY A 18 5.31 -10.98 -7.24
N LYS A 19 4.44 -11.48 -6.37
CA LYS A 19 4.72 -12.64 -5.48
C LYS A 19 4.23 -13.97 -6.04
N PHE A 20 3.89 -14.01 -7.32
CA PHE A 20 3.55 -15.24 -8.03
C PHE A 20 4.84 -15.85 -8.60
N GLY A 21 5.15 -17.08 -8.20
CA GLY A 21 6.41 -17.75 -8.57
C GLY A 21 7.64 -17.26 -7.81
N GLN A 22 8.84 -17.68 -8.25
CA GLN A 22 10.11 -17.41 -7.53
C GLN A 22 10.89 -16.18 -8.03
N GLY A 23 10.29 -15.31 -8.85
CA GLY A 23 11.01 -14.24 -9.55
C GLY A 23 11.41 -13.06 -8.66
N ALA A 24 10.44 -12.30 -8.16
CA ALA A 24 10.71 -11.05 -7.45
C ALA A 24 11.02 -11.23 -5.95
N TYR A 25 10.56 -12.33 -5.34
CA TYR A 25 10.74 -12.62 -3.93
C TYR A 25 11.12 -14.09 -3.74
N LYS A 26 12.30 -14.36 -3.18
CA LYS A 26 12.77 -15.73 -2.89
C LYS A 26 11.91 -16.41 -1.81
N TYR A 27 11.54 -15.66 -0.78
CA TYR A 27 10.64 -16.08 0.29
C TYR A 27 9.69 -14.93 0.63
N SER A 28 8.39 -15.20 0.73
CA SER A 28 7.41 -14.20 1.16
C SER A 28 6.16 -14.85 1.74
N GLY A 29 5.61 -14.28 2.80
CA GLY A 29 4.38 -14.79 3.43
C GLY A 29 3.08 -14.46 2.68
N GLY A 30 3.10 -13.49 1.76
CA GLY A 30 1.92 -13.08 1.00
C GLY A 30 1.94 -13.62 -0.42
N LEU A 31 1.00 -14.49 -0.79
CA LEU A 31 1.00 -15.15 -2.10
C LEU A 31 -0.24 -14.85 -2.96
N HIS A 32 -1.28 -14.28 -2.38
CA HIS A 32 -2.58 -14.15 -3.05
C HIS A 32 -2.68 -12.93 -3.99
N GLY A 33 -1.86 -11.89 -3.76
CA GLY A 33 -1.98 -10.62 -4.50
C GLY A 33 -3.27 -9.85 -4.19
N VAL A 34 -3.74 -9.90 -2.93
CA VAL A 34 -5.04 -9.34 -2.52
C VAL A 34 -4.95 -8.39 -1.32
N GLY A 35 -3.98 -8.59 -0.41
CA GLY A 35 -3.95 -7.89 0.89
C GLY A 35 -3.99 -6.36 0.79
N ALA A 36 -3.08 -5.76 0.02
CA ALA A 36 -3.00 -4.30 -0.11
C ALA A 36 -4.27 -3.68 -0.71
N LYS A 37 -4.86 -4.35 -1.72
CA LYS A 37 -6.16 -3.96 -2.28
C LYS A 37 -7.28 -4.03 -1.24
N CYS A 38 -7.32 -5.05 -0.39
CA CYS A 38 -8.34 -5.11 0.67
C CYS A 38 -8.21 -3.94 1.63
N VAL A 39 -6.98 -3.56 2.04
CA VAL A 39 -6.78 -2.37 2.87
C VAL A 39 -7.31 -1.13 2.17
N ASN A 40 -6.95 -0.92 0.89
CA ASN A 40 -7.44 0.22 0.10
C ASN A 40 -8.99 0.23 -0.01
N ALA A 41 -9.60 -0.91 -0.34
CA ALA A 41 -11.03 -1.04 -0.53
C ALA A 41 -11.85 -0.79 0.75
N LEU A 42 -11.27 -1.10 1.92
CA LEU A 42 -11.92 -0.97 3.23
C LEU A 42 -11.50 0.31 3.98
N SER A 43 -10.86 1.25 3.28
CA SER A 43 -10.44 2.53 3.84
C SER A 43 -11.32 3.67 3.34
N ASP A 44 -11.66 4.62 4.21
CA ASP A 44 -12.31 5.87 3.83
C ASP A 44 -11.39 6.65 2.87
N TRP A 45 -10.12 6.80 3.25
CA TRP A 45 -9.05 7.27 2.38
C TRP A 45 -7.77 6.44 2.54
N PHE A 46 -7.00 6.35 1.46
CA PHE A 46 -5.72 5.63 1.39
C PHE A 46 -4.73 6.44 0.57
N LYS A 47 -3.49 6.56 1.06
CA LYS A 47 -2.39 7.27 0.42
C LYS A 47 -1.18 6.36 0.32
N VAL A 48 -0.48 6.45 -0.81
CA VAL A 48 0.80 5.76 -1.00
C VAL A 48 1.83 6.74 -1.53
N GLU A 49 3.01 6.68 -0.93
CA GLU A 49 4.19 7.38 -1.40
C GLU A 49 5.28 6.36 -1.72
N VAL A 50 5.86 6.46 -2.92
CA VAL A 50 6.94 5.59 -3.36
C VAL A 50 8.16 6.46 -3.62
N THR A 51 9.24 6.22 -2.88
CA THR A 51 10.52 6.86 -3.14
C THR A 51 11.36 5.94 -4.01
N ARG A 52 11.70 6.40 -5.22
CA ARG A 52 12.53 5.63 -6.16
C ARG A 52 13.24 6.57 -7.12
N GLU A 53 14.51 6.28 -7.42
CA GLU A 53 15.32 7.04 -8.39
C GLU A 53 15.43 8.55 -8.08
N GLY A 54 15.47 8.90 -6.79
CA GLY A 54 15.56 10.29 -6.35
C GLY A 54 14.24 11.06 -6.36
N LYS A 55 13.11 10.42 -6.70
CA LYS A 55 11.78 11.04 -6.74
C LYS A 55 10.84 10.42 -5.70
N VAL A 56 9.96 11.25 -5.15
CA VAL A 56 8.84 10.82 -4.31
C VAL A 56 7.57 10.90 -5.14
N TYR A 57 7.02 9.73 -5.46
CA TYR A 57 5.76 9.59 -6.18
C TYR A 57 4.62 9.45 -5.18
N HIS A 58 3.49 10.11 -5.41
CA HIS A 58 2.30 10.05 -4.57
C HIS A 58 1.08 9.61 -5.38
N MET A 59 0.20 8.84 -4.74
CA MET A 59 -1.10 8.48 -5.28
C MET A 59 -2.11 8.35 -4.13
N ALA A 60 -3.38 8.72 -4.38
CA ALA A 60 -4.42 8.68 -3.36
C ALA A 60 -5.70 8.01 -3.87
N PHE A 61 -6.44 7.43 -2.93
CA PHE A 61 -7.63 6.64 -3.16
C PHE A 61 -8.65 6.89 -2.05
N GLU A 62 -9.93 6.67 -2.37
CA GLU A 62 -11.03 6.67 -1.41
C GLU A 62 -11.93 5.47 -1.69
N ARG A 63 -12.21 4.65 -0.67
CA ARG A 63 -13.04 3.44 -0.77
C ARG A 63 -12.64 2.54 -1.97
N GLY A 64 -11.34 2.35 -2.14
CA GLY A 64 -10.76 1.53 -3.22
C GLY A 64 -10.68 2.18 -4.60
N LYS A 65 -11.17 3.40 -4.79
CA LYS A 65 -11.15 4.11 -6.09
C LYS A 65 -10.03 5.13 -6.13
N THR A 66 -9.34 5.23 -7.27
CA THR A 66 -8.31 6.25 -7.50
C THR A 66 -8.91 7.64 -7.46
N THR A 67 -8.47 8.50 -6.53
CA THR A 67 -8.89 9.90 -6.44
C THR A 67 -7.81 10.86 -6.91
N GLN A 68 -6.54 10.50 -6.77
CA GLN A 68 -5.41 11.22 -7.34
C GLN A 68 -4.53 10.27 -8.13
N LYS A 69 -4.27 10.60 -9.40
CA LYS A 69 -3.34 9.86 -10.25
C LYS A 69 -1.91 10.02 -9.75
N LEU A 70 -1.04 9.08 -10.14
CA LEU A 70 0.38 9.11 -9.77
C LEU A 70 1.03 10.44 -10.18
N ALA A 71 1.56 11.16 -9.20
CA ALA A 71 2.26 12.43 -9.40
C ALA A 71 3.58 12.45 -8.62
N ILE A 72 4.53 13.30 -9.02
CA ILE A 72 5.76 13.53 -8.25
C ILE A 72 5.48 14.67 -7.28
N ILE A 73 5.73 14.46 -5.99
CA ILE A 73 5.51 15.46 -4.93
C ILE A 73 6.81 15.97 -4.31
N GLY A 74 7.95 15.40 -4.69
CA GLY A 74 9.25 15.82 -4.17
C GLY A 74 10.41 15.02 -4.72
N GLU A 75 11.60 15.41 -4.29
CA GLU A 75 12.86 14.78 -4.67
C GLU A 75 13.73 14.53 -3.43
N VAL A 76 14.55 13.47 -3.47
CA VAL A 76 15.50 13.14 -2.41
C VAL A 76 16.92 13.26 -2.93
N LYS A 77 17.80 13.92 -2.15
CA LYS A 77 19.20 14.16 -2.53
C LYS A 77 19.96 12.86 -2.79
N ASN A 78 19.76 11.85 -1.94
CA ASN A 78 20.39 10.56 -2.09
C ASN A 78 19.50 9.63 -2.94
N LYS A 79 19.87 9.40 -4.21
CA LYS A 79 19.15 8.50 -5.13
C LYS A 79 19.10 7.04 -4.65
N LYS A 80 19.96 6.64 -3.70
CA LYS A 80 19.92 5.31 -3.07
C LYS A 80 18.78 5.18 -2.05
N ASN A 81 18.22 6.29 -1.56
CA ASN A 81 17.05 6.24 -0.69
C ASN A 81 15.87 5.72 -1.50
N THR A 82 15.35 4.57 -1.11
CA THR A 82 14.15 3.97 -1.70
C THR A 82 13.21 3.55 -0.59
N GLY A 83 11.92 3.48 -0.89
CA GLY A 83 10.93 3.11 0.12
C GLY A 83 9.50 3.18 -0.36
N THR A 84 8.60 2.70 0.47
CA THR A 84 7.17 2.82 0.26
C THR A 84 6.53 3.15 1.59
N LEU A 85 5.83 4.28 1.65
CA LEU A 85 5.00 4.68 2.77
C LEU A 85 3.53 4.49 2.37
N VAL A 86 2.79 3.79 3.21
CA VAL A 86 1.34 3.62 3.07
C VAL A 86 0.69 4.22 4.30
N THR A 87 -0.33 5.04 4.09
CA THR A 87 -1.14 5.62 5.17
C THR A 87 -2.60 5.48 4.81
N PHE A 88 -3.42 5.02 5.74
CA PHE A 88 -4.83 4.75 5.47
C PHE A 88 -5.68 5.01 6.71
N LEU A 89 -6.97 5.29 6.49
CA LEU A 89 -7.97 5.40 7.53
C LEU A 89 -9.08 4.36 7.27
N PRO A 90 -9.36 3.43 8.20
CA PRO A 90 -10.45 2.46 8.04
C PRO A 90 -11.80 3.14 7.81
N ASP A 91 -12.64 2.60 6.92
CA ASP A 91 -13.96 3.17 6.63
C ASP A 91 -14.94 2.97 7.81
N PRO A 92 -15.42 4.04 8.47
CA PRO A 92 -16.32 3.91 9.61
C PRO A 92 -17.70 3.35 9.22
N THR A 93 -18.09 3.37 7.95
CA THR A 93 -19.34 2.73 7.50
C THR A 93 -19.22 1.22 7.41
N ILE A 94 -18.00 0.68 7.38
CA ILE A 94 -17.71 -0.76 7.37
C ILE A 94 -17.32 -1.23 8.77
N PHE A 95 -16.41 -0.53 9.43
CA PHE A 95 -15.93 -0.86 10.78
C PHE A 95 -16.75 -0.13 11.83
N THR A 96 -18.00 -0.56 12.01
CA THR A 96 -18.98 0.13 12.88
C THR A 96 -18.72 -0.01 14.38
N ILE A 97 -17.96 -1.03 14.79
CA ILE A 97 -17.63 -1.26 16.21
C ILE A 97 -16.51 -0.31 16.68
N THR A 98 -15.45 -0.16 15.87
CA THR A 98 -14.33 0.73 16.19
C THR A 98 -13.43 0.90 14.96
N THR A 99 -12.88 2.11 14.79
CA THR A 99 -11.78 2.42 13.87
C THR A 99 -10.47 2.73 14.61
N GLU A 100 -10.47 2.59 15.94
CA GLU A 100 -9.31 2.88 16.79
C GLU A 100 -8.34 1.70 16.80
N PHE A 101 -7.07 2.00 16.52
CA PHE A 101 -6.01 1.01 16.61
C PHE A 101 -5.55 0.82 18.04
N LYS A 102 -5.51 -0.43 18.50
CA LYS A 102 -5.01 -0.78 19.83
C LYS A 102 -3.49 -0.92 19.82
N PHE A 103 -2.80 0.00 20.50
CA PHE A 103 -1.34 0.01 20.61
C PHE A 103 -0.76 -1.35 21.01
N GLU A 104 -1.29 -1.98 22.07
CA GLU A 104 -0.76 -3.26 22.57
C GLU A 104 -0.79 -4.39 21.54
N ARG A 105 -1.82 -4.43 20.69
CA ARG A 105 -1.93 -5.43 19.62
C ARG A 105 -0.87 -5.20 18.53
N LEU A 106 -0.69 -3.94 18.15
CA LEU A 106 0.33 -3.57 17.15
C LEU A 106 1.74 -3.82 17.69
N ALA A 107 2.02 -3.38 18.92
CA ALA A 107 3.32 -3.53 19.56
C ALA A 107 3.70 -5.01 19.71
N THR A 108 2.75 -5.86 20.13
CA THR A 108 2.98 -7.31 20.24
C THR A 108 3.31 -7.90 18.87
N ARG A 109 2.54 -7.56 17.82
CA ARG A 109 2.78 -8.09 16.48
C ARG A 109 4.11 -7.63 15.88
N LEU A 110 4.51 -6.38 16.14
CA LEU A 110 5.80 -5.85 15.69
C LEU A 110 6.97 -6.52 16.42
N ARG A 111 6.83 -6.84 17.71
CA ARG A 111 7.83 -7.60 18.47
C ARG A 111 8.03 -9.02 17.95
N GLU A 112 6.97 -9.70 17.52
CA GLU A 112 7.07 -11.04 16.91
C GLU A 112 7.77 -11.06 15.54
N LEU A 113 7.86 -9.91 14.87
CA LEU A 113 8.47 -9.77 13.53
C LEU A 113 9.94 -9.36 13.57
N ALA A 114 10.43 -8.87 14.71
CA ALA A 114 11.80 -8.39 14.91
C ALA A 114 12.71 -9.51 15.42
#